data_AF-A0A7S2Q8S0-F1
#
_entry.id   AF-A0A7S2Q8S0-F1
#
_cell.length_a   1.000
_cell.length_b   1.000
_cell.length_c   1.000
_cell.angle_alpha   90.00
_cell.angle_beta   90.00
_cell.angle_gamma   90.00
#
_symmetry.space_group_name_H-M   'P 1'
#
loop_
_entity.id
_entity.type
_entity.pdbx_description
1 polymer ?
#
loop_
_entity_poly.entity_id
_entity_poly.type
_entity_poly.pdbx_seq_one_letter_code
_entity_poly.pdbx_strand_id
1 'polypeptide(L)'
;EEQPRSIHNKSGRFESRFTTVRIERCAASAVWLQGMEGSQMGVWVAHGEGRCHFPAPAVFERVRAREQVPMRYVDDDGAATERYPFNPNGSPEGIVGLCSADGRHLAMMPHPERVTVW
;
A
#
# COMPACT_ATOMS: atom_id res chain seq x y z
N GLU A 1 -10.98 12.40 14.77
CA GLU A 1 -10.59 11.23 13.92
C GLU A 1 -9.99 11.70 12.59
N GLU A 2 -8.72 12.12 12.57
CA GLU A 2 -8.04 12.64 11.37
C GLU A 2 -6.94 11.72 10.81
N GLN A 3 -6.90 10.47 11.28
CA GLN A 3 -5.88 9.52 10.84
C GLN A 3 -6.35 8.75 9.59
N PRO A 4 -5.42 8.35 8.71
CA PRO A 4 -5.72 7.38 7.66
C PRO A 4 -6.28 6.10 8.28
N ARG A 5 -7.24 5.48 7.59
CA ARG A 5 -7.85 4.23 8.02
C ARG A 5 -8.18 3.35 6.83
N SER A 6 -8.28 2.05 7.06
CA SER A 6 -8.80 1.13 6.06
C SER A 6 -10.32 1.12 6.11
N ILE A 7 -10.96 1.15 4.93
CA ILE A 7 -12.41 1.05 4.77
C ILE A 7 -12.73 -0.02 3.72
N HIS A 8 -14.02 -0.30 3.54
CA HIS A 8 -14.52 -1.20 2.50
C HIS A 8 -13.91 -0.91 1.13
N ASN A 9 -13.51 -1.99 0.45
CA ASN A 9 -13.00 -1.94 -0.91
C ASN A 9 -14.01 -1.22 -1.82
N LYS A 10 -13.52 -0.47 -2.81
CA LYS A 10 -14.39 0.19 -3.81
C LYS A 10 -15.25 -0.80 -4.59
N SER A 11 -14.81 -2.05 -4.74
CA SER A 11 -15.58 -3.13 -5.36
C SER A 11 -16.78 -3.61 -4.52
N GLY A 12 -16.82 -3.28 -3.22
CA GLY A 12 -17.81 -3.81 -2.28
C GLY A 12 -17.69 -5.33 -2.03
N ARG A 13 -16.56 -5.94 -2.41
CA ARG A 13 -16.31 -7.38 -2.30
C ARG A 13 -15.02 -7.68 -1.56
N PHE A 14 -14.94 -8.88 -0.99
CA PHE A 14 -13.68 -9.45 -0.55
C PHE A 14 -12.80 -9.75 -1.76
N GLU A 15 -11.55 -9.29 -1.73
CA GLU A 15 -10.58 -9.50 -2.79
C GLU A 15 -9.48 -10.45 -2.28
N SER A 16 -9.42 -11.64 -2.87
CA SER A 16 -8.34 -12.62 -2.70
C SER A 16 -7.56 -12.68 -4.00
N ARG A 17 -6.40 -12.03 -4.07
CA ARG A 17 -5.65 -11.85 -5.33
C ARG A 17 -4.15 -11.91 -5.10
N PHE A 18 -3.44 -12.30 -6.15
CA PHE A 18 -2.02 -12.04 -6.29
C PHE A 18 -1.87 -10.78 -7.13
N THR A 19 -1.24 -9.74 -6.58
CA THR A 19 -1.08 -8.44 -7.25
C THR A 19 0.35 -7.95 -7.14
N THR A 20 0.74 -7.02 -8.01
CA THR A 20 2.07 -6.45 -8.05
C THR A 20 2.10 -5.18 -7.22
N VAL A 21 3.10 -5.09 -6.34
CA VAL A 21 3.41 -3.88 -5.59
C VAL A 21 4.81 -3.41 -5.91
N ARG A 22 5.00 -2.09 -5.87
CA ARG A 22 6.30 -1.45 -5.91
C ARG A 22 6.64 -0.86 -4.55
N ILE A 23 7.88 -1.05 -4.13
CA ILE A 23 8.43 -0.44 -2.93
C ILE A 23 8.89 0.97 -3.26
N GLU A 24 8.35 1.94 -2.54
CA GLU A 24 8.67 3.36 -2.71
C GLU A 24 9.76 3.78 -1.73
N ARG A 25 10.42 4.90 -2.02
CA ARG A 25 11.30 5.55 -1.06
C ARG A 25 10.48 6.11 0.09
N CYS A 26 10.79 5.73 1.32
CA CYS A 26 10.13 6.22 2.53
C CYS A 26 10.99 5.99 3.78
N ALA A 27 10.52 6.46 4.93
CA ALA A 27 11.17 6.18 6.21
C ALA A 27 11.24 4.67 6.56
N ALA A 28 10.20 3.88 6.23
CA ALA A 28 10.24 2.43 6.43
C ALA A 28 11.25 1.71 5.52
N SER A 29 11.65 2.31 4.40
CA SER A 29 12.71 1.79 3.53
C SER A 29 14.09 1.85 4.19
N ALA A 30 14.25 2.61 5.28
CA ALA A 30 15.49 2.60 6.06
C ALA A 30 15.52 1.52 7.15
N VAL A 31 14.39 0.85 7.45
CA VAL A 31 14.28 -0.10 8.57
C VAL A 31 13.76 -1.46 8.11
N TRP A 32 12.54 -1.51 7.57
CA TRP A 32 11.87 -2.76 7.21
C TRP A 32 12.13 -3.18 5.77
N LEU A 33 12.23 -2.21 4.87
CA LEU A 33 12.35 -2.44 3.42
C LEU A 33 13.73 -2.00 2.89
N GLN A 34 14.76 -2.14 3.74
CA GLN A 34 16.12 -1.73 3.44
C GLN A 34 16.66 -2.46 2.20
N GLY A 35 17.13 -1.69 1.22
CA GLY A 35 17.67 -2.21 -0.03
C GLY A 35 16.62 -2.67 -1.04
N MET A 36 15.32 -2.48 -0.77
CA MET A 36 14.23 -2.90 -1.64
C MET A 36 13.59 -1.76 -2.44
N GLU A 37 14.01 -0.51 -2.24
CA GLU A 37 13.48 0.66 -2.97
C GLU A 37 13.51 0.44 -4.49
N GLY A 38 12.39 0.74 -5.15
CA GLY A 38 12.21 0.55 -6.60
C GLY A 38 11.90 -0.89 -7.03
N SER A 39 12.04 -1.87 -6.13
CA SER A 39 11.70 -3.26 -6.43
C SER A 39 10.20 -3.40 -6.70
N GLN A 40 9.87 -4.26 -7.66
CA GLN A 40 8.50 -4.67 -7.96
C GLN A 40 8.37 -6.16 -7.69
N MET A 41 7.33 -6.55 -6.95
CA MET A 41 7.13 -7.95 -6.58
C MET A 41 5.65 -8.28 -6.47
N GLY A 42 5.33 -9.54 -6.76
CA GLY A 42 4.01 -10.10 -6.54
C GLY A 42 3.78 -10.40 -5.05
N VAL A 43 2.61 -10.05 -4.55
CA VAL A 43 2.21 -10.28 -3.16
C VAL A 43 0.74 -10.69 -3.06
N TRP A 44 0.43 -11.55 -2.09
CA TRP A 44 -0.95 -11.93 -1.80
C TRP A 44 -1.71 -10.82 -1.07
N VAL A 45 -2.96 -10.61 -1.46
CA VAL A 45 -3.93 -9.78 -0.74
C VAL A 45 -5.19 -10.61 -0.45
N ALA A 46 -5.79 -10.37 0.72
CA ALA A 46 -6.97 -11.10 1.18
C ALA A 46 -7.80 -10.21 2.13
N HIS A 47 -8.54 -9.23 1.60
CA HIS A 47 -9.27 -8.25 2.41
C HIS A 47 -10.60 -7.80 1.79
N GLY A 48 -11.60 -7.54 2.63
CA GLY A 48 -12.84 -6.81 2.27
C GLY A 48 -12.78 -5.31 2.57
N GLU A 49 -11.89 -4.92 3.50
CA GLU A 49 -11.70 -3.56 3.99
C GLU A 49 -10.24 -3.14 3.89
N GLY A 50 -9.69 -3.14 2.66
CA GLY A 50 -8.28 -2.77 2.44
C GLY A 50 -8.07 -1.39 1.85
N ARG A 51 -9.14 -0.64 1.57
CA ARG A 51 -9.03 0.65 0.90
C ARG A 51 -8.50 1.70 1.87
N CYS A 52 -7.35 2.28 1.56
CA CYS A 52 -6.80 3.37 2.33
C CYS A 52 -7.65 4.63 2.14
N HIS A 53 -8.20 5.14 3.24
CA HIS A 53 -9.05 6.34 3.24
C HIS A 53 -8.41 7.43 4.08
N PHE A 54 -8.28 8.60 3.45
CA PHE A 54 -7.79 9.83 4.06
C PHE A 54 -8.98 10.76 4.27
N PRO A 55 -9.36 11.07 5.52
CA PRO A 55 -10.61 11.80 5.82
C PRO A 55 -10.62 13.25 5.34
N ALA A 56 -9.45 13.85 5.12
CA ALA A 56 -9.32 15.21 4.60
C ALA A 56 -8.12 15.32 3.64
N PRO A 57 -8.17 16.22 2.63
CA PRO A 57 -7.05 16.46 1.72
C PRO A 57 -5.75 16.79 2.45
N ALA A 58 -5.82 17.57 3.52
CA ALA A 58 -4.64 17.92 4.34
C ALA A 58 -3.95 16.70 4.97
N VAL A 59 -4.70 15.63 5.28
CA VAL A 59 -4.15 14.38 5.82
C VAL A 59 -3.39 13.63 4.73
N PHE A 60 -3.96 13.57 3.53
CA PHE A 60 -3.33 12.95 2.37
C PHE A 60 -2.05 13.67 1.98
N GLU A 61 -2.10 15.00 1.86
CA GLU A 61 -0.92 15.82 1.53
C GLU A 61 0.17 15.71 2.60
N ARG A 62 -0.20 15.65 3.90
CA ARG A 62 0.77 15.44 4.97
C ARG A 62 1.49 14.09 4.86
N VAL A 63 0.77 13.03 4.51
CA VAL A 63 1.35 11.68 4.33
C VAL A 63 2.31 11.66 3.13
N ARG A 64 1.95 12.34 2.04
CA ARG A 64 2.80 12.49 0.84
C ARG A 64 4.04 13.31 1.13
N ALA A 65 3.87 14.50 1.71
CA ALA A 65 4.96 15.43 2.01
C ALA A 65 5.98 14.87 3.02
N ARG A 66 5.55 13.94 3.89
CA ARG A 66 6.42 13.26 4.85
C ARG A 66 6.98 11.93 4.33
N GLU A 67 6.75 11.60 3.06
CA GLU A 67 7.22 10.36 2.44
C GLU A 67 6.84 9.12 3.26
N GLN A 68 5.59 9.04 3.74
CA GLN A 68 5.10 7.97 4.61
C GLN A 68 4.41 6.84 3.84
N VAL A 69 4.63 6.75 2.53
CA VAL A 69 4.02 5.75 1.63
C VAL A 69 5.10 4.77 1.20
N PRO A 70 5.26 3.62 1.88
CA PRO A 70 6.24 2.58 1.55
C PRO A 70 5.90 1.73 0.33
N MET A 71 4.63 1.64 -0.04
CA MET A 71 4.18 0.63 -0.99
C MET A 71 2.96 1.09 -1.78
N ARG A 72 3.00 0.84 -3.10
CA ARG A 72 1.91 1.13 -4.03
C ARG A 72 1.60 -0.09 -4.90
N TYR A 73 0.33 -0.31 -5.20
CA TYR A 73 -0.08 -1.18 -6.30
C TYR A 73 0.36 -0.58 -7.63
N VAL A 74 0.86 -1.45 -8.51
CA VAL A 74 1.27 -1.07 -9.86
C VAL A 74 0.57 -1.93 -10.91
N ASP A 75 0.45 -1.40 -12.12
CA ASP A 75 0.01 -2.16 -13.29
C ASP A 75 1.16 -2.95 -13.94
N ASP A 76 0.89 -3.57 -15.09
CA ASP A 76 1.85 -4.40 -15.83
C ASP A 76 3.06 -3.60 -16.37
N ASP A 77 2.91 -2.28 -16.53
CA ASP A 77 4.01 -1.38 -16.92
C ASP A 77 4.82 -0.91 -15.69
N GLY A 78 4.44 -1.35 -14.49
CA GLY A 78 5.05 -0.96 -13.23
C GLY A 78 4.66 0.45 -12.79
N ALA A 79 3.62 1.05 -13.37
CA ALA A 79 3.13 2.38 -12.99
C ALA A 79 2.11 2.28 -11.85
N ALA A 80 2.19 3.19 -10.87
CA ALA A 80 1.24 3.22 -9.76
C ALA A 80 -0.18 3.44 -10.29
N THR A 81 -1.14 2.65 -9.80
CA THR A 81 -2.45 2.57 -10.45
C THR A 81 -3.62 2.54 -9.46
N GLU A 82 -4.75 3.09 -9.91
CA GLU A 82 -6.07 2.93 -9.27
C GLU A 82 -6.98 1.99 -10.07
N ARG A 83 -6.47 1.41 -11.16
CA ARG A 83 -7.25 0.55 -12.06
C ARG A 83 -7.48 -0.81 -11.42
N TYR A 84 -8.75 -1.20 -11.33
CA TYR A 84 -9.11 -2.57 -10.99
C TYR A 84 -8.76 -3.53 -12.15
N PRO A 85 -8.23 -4.75 -11.91
CA PRO A 85 -7.97 -5.37 -10.60
C PRO A 85 -6.56 -5.15 -10.04
N PHE A 86 -5.67 -4.43 -10.73
CA PHE A 86 -4.28 -4.16 -10.29
C PHE A 86 -4.25 -3.49 -8.92
N ASN A 87 -5.13 -2.52 -8.72
CA ASN A 87 -5.49 -2.00 -7.41
C ASN A 87 -6.85 -2.58 -6.98
N PRO A 88 -6.86 -3.65 -6.15
CA PRO A 88 -8.08 -4.39 -5.84
C PRO A 88 -9.02 -3.66 -4.90
N ASN A 89 -8.52 -2.76 -4.05
CA ASN A 89 -9.34 -2.06 -3.06
C ASN A 89 -9.73 -0.63 -3.48
N GLY A 90 -9.09 -0.06 -4.51
CA GLY A 90 -9.35 1.30 -4.97
C GLY A 90 -8.77 2.38 -4.05
N SER A 91 -7.65 2.09 -3.38
CA SER A 91 -6.88 3.09 -2.64
C SER A 91 -6.37 4.19 -3.58
N PRO A 92 -6.39 5.46 -3.17
CA PRO A 92 -5.88 6.56 -4.00
C PRO A 92 -4.37 6.40 -4.24
N GLU A 93 -3.93 6.76 -5.46
CA GLU A 93 -2.56 6.61 -5.95
C GLU A 93 -1.94 5.20 -5.75
N GLY A 94 -2.78 4.16 -5.64
CA GLY A 94 -2.31 2.80 -5.39
C GLY A 94 -1.82 2.53 -3.97
N ILE A 95 -1.96 3.46 -3.01
CA ILE A 95 -1.37 3.34 -1.67
C ILE A 95 -1.90 2.10 -0.94
N VAL A 96 -0.98 1.23 -0.51
CA VAL A 96 -1.34 -0.02 0.18
C VAL A 96 -0.53 -0.25 1.47
N GLY A 97 0.39 0.64 1.78
CA GLY A 97 1.08 0.67 3.06
C GLY A 97 1.31 2.10 3.53
N LEU A 98 1.48 2.24 4.84
CA LEU A 98 1.86 3.48 5.51
C LEU A 98 2.93 3.18 6.55
N CYS A 99 3.82 4.15 6.81
CA CYS A 99 4.80 4.03 7.89
C CYS A 99 4.78 5.22 8.84
N SER A 100 5.28 5.02 10.06
CA SER A 100 5.55 6.12 10.99
C SER A 100 6.63 7.06 10.43
N ALA A 101 6.65 8.31 10.89
CA ALA A 101 7.60 9.31 10.40
C ALA A 101 9.07 8.94 10.67
N ASP A 102 9.31 8.10 11.67
CA ASP A 102 10.63 7.53 12.00
C ASP A 102 10.89 6.15 11.38
N GLY A 103 9.97 5.65 10.55
CA GLY A 103 10.10 4.37 9.84
C GLY A 103 9.99 3.11 10.71
N ARG A 104 9.90 3.23 12.04
CA ARG A 104 9.89 2.09 12.96
C ARG A 104 8.61 1.26 12.92
N HIS A 105 7.50 1.84 12.49
CA HIS A 105 6.23 1.14 12.33
C HIS A 105 5.84 1.13 10.85
N LEU A 106 5.49 -0.05 10.34
CA LEU A 106 5.01 -0.28 8.99
C LEU A 106 3.67 -0.99 9.06
N ALA A 107 2.63 -0.37 8.53
CA ALA A 107 1.30 -0.96 8.37
C ALA A 107 1.06 -1.20 6.88
N MET A 108 0.66 -2.41 6.50
CA MET A 108 0.38 -2.77 5.12
C MET A 108 -0.81 -3.74 5.07
N MET A 109 -1.58 -3.69 3.99
CA MET A 109 -2.65 -4.66 3.72
C MET A 109 -2.21 -5.94 2.99
N PRO A 110 -1.15 -5.94 2.15
CA PRO A 110 -0.67 -7.17 1.55
C PRO A 110 -0.02 -8.10 2.58
N HIS A 111 0.05 -9.38 2.25
CA HIS A 111 0.55 -10.45 3.09
C HIS A 111 1.87 -11.03 2.56
N PRO A 112 3.01 -10.32 2.68
CA PRO A 112 4.31 -10.83 2.24
C PRO A 112 4.71 -12.15 2.95
N GLU A 113 4.23 -12.36 4.17
CA GLU A 113 4.45 -13.61 4.93
C GLU A 113 3.79 -14.84 4.27
N ARG A 114 2.82 -14.63 3.37
CA ARG A 114 2.18 -15.70 2.60
C ARG A 114 2.88 -16.02 1.28
N VAL A 115 3.98 -15.33 0.97
CA VAL A 115 4.75 -15.49 -0.28
C VAL A 115 6.05 -16.28 -0.04
N THR A 116 6.28 -16.77 1.18
CA THR A 116 7.44 -17.62 1.47
C THR A 116 7.19 -19.06 1.00
N VAL A 117 8.12 -19.60 0.22
CA VAL A 117 8.15 -21.01 -0.14
C VAL A 117 8.73 -21.79 1.05
N TRP A 118 8.03 -22.83 1.52
CA TRP A 118 8.57 -23.81 2.45
C TRP A 118 9.14 -24.99 1.65
#